data_AF-A0A8K0HVG3-F1
#
_entry.id   AF-A0A8K0HVG3-F1
#
_cell.length_a   1.000
_cell.length_b   1.000
_cell.length_c   1.000
_cell.angle_alpha   90.00
_cell.angle_beta   90.00
_cell.angle_gamma   90.00
#
_symmetry.space_group_name_H-M   'P 1'
#
loop_
_entity.id
_entity.type
_entity.pdbx_description
1 polymer ?
#
loop_
_entity_poly.entity_id
_entity_poly.type
_entity_poly.pdbx_seq_one_letter_code
_entity_poly.pdbx_strand_id
1 'polypeptide(L)'
;MESISDLASTLDATASSDPALKSGGGGGSSDAARIAEVKAWLASQFESAGRELPEFEYTPRSVAHLHALASLSQARTRAASIVAADLRLKASEYRAQAARIREILERVGLAQEQLSPSAIASALVVANVANLLNIRDTEMSSFVVGMGDLSLRKEDVEEKRAKVQKESKVLLEYTRRAIAKLNDLKKTLAKFENEVAMHEAQMLQWQKNLAILDSKERQYMLQHSNYKAILNRVGYTAEINHGVLMEMAEHRKELEKKTKPILDTLRSYQDLPPDKALAALAIEDRKRQYAAAEKYLEEVLHSALTTPEL
;
A
#
# COMPACT_ATOMS: atom_id res chain seq x y z
N MET A 1 9.86 58.27 -11.07
CA MET A 1 8.47 57.96 -10.64
C MET A 1 8.47 56.47 -10.35
N GLU A 2 8.73 56.11 -9.11
CA GLU A 2 8.73 54.72 -8.65
C GLU A 2 7.30 54.19 -8.79
N SER A 3 7.15 53.15 -9.60
CA SER A 3 5.86 52.58 -9.95
C SER A 3 5.34 51.73 -8.80
N ILE A 4 4.02 51.79 -8.60
CA ILE A 4 3.25 50.97 -7.65
C ILE A 4 3.45 49.45 -7.87
N SER A 5 4.10 49.04 -8.97
CA SER A 5 4.57 47.68 -9.22
C SER A 5 5.64 47.20 -8.24
N ASP A 6 6.45 48.10 -7.69
CA ASP A 6 7.62 47.73 -6.88
C ASP A 6 7.21 47.37 -5.44
N LEU A 7 6.02 47.81 -5.02
CA LEU A 7 5.38 47.41 -3.76
C LEU A 7 4.74 46.01 -3.81
N ALA A 8 4.50 45.46 -5.00
CA ALA A 8 3.94 44.11 -5.15
C ALA A 8 5.02 43.03 -5.25
N SER A 9 6.25 43.39 -5.64
CA SER A 9 7.35 42.45 -5.84
C SER A 9 8.17 42.14 -4.57
N THR A 10 7.88 42.81 -3.45
CA THR A 10 8.52 42.54 -2.14
C THR A 10 7.80 41.48 -1.31
N LEU A 11 6.71 40.88 -1.84
CA LEU A 11 5.88 39.89 -1.15
C LEU A 11 6.40 38.44 -1.24
N ASP A 12 7.50 38.17 -1.95
CA ASP A 12 7.95 36.78 -2.23
C ASP A 12 9.37 36.44 -1.75
N ALA A 13 9.88 37.17 -0.76
CA ALA A 13 11.20 36.91 -0.20
C ALA A 13 11.24 37.01 1.32
N THR A 14 10.78 35.97 2.03
CA THR A 14 11.34 35.52 3.31
C THR A 14 10.95 34.04 3.52
N ALA A 15 11.87 33.10 3.26
CA ALA A 15 12.93 32.66 4.16
C ALA A 15 12.52 31.39 4.93
N SER A 16 12.79 30.25 4.30
CA SER A 16 13.17 29.02 5.01
C SER A 16 14.43 29.30 5.82
N SER A 17 14.30 29.47 7.13
CA SER A 17 15.44 29.35 8.04
C SER A 17 14.92 29.00 9.43
N ASP A 18 15.09 27.74 9.83
CA ASP A 18 15.15 27.35 11.24
C ASP A 18 16.29 28.12 11.91
N PRO A 19 16.05 28.81 13.05
CA PRO A 19 17.11 29.15 13.96
C PRO A 19 17.06 28.20 15.15
N ALA A 20 18.11 27.38 15.24
CA ALA A 20 18.44 26.63 16.45
C ALA A 20 18.49 27.59 17.66
N LEU A 21 17.72 27.25 18.69
CA LEU A 21 17.69 27.93 19.98
C LEU A 21 19.07 27.83 20.67
N LYS A 22 19.78 28.95 20.78
CA LYS A 22 20.80 29.15 21.82
C LYS A 22 20.15 29.93 22.96
N SER A 23 20.14 29.30 24.13
CA SER A 23 19.69 29.86 25.41
C SER A 23 20.60 31.00 25.87
N GLY A 24 19.98 32.13 26.22
CA GLY A 24 20.63 33.22 26.96
C GLY A 24 19.58 34.01 27.75
N GLY A 25 19.62 33.92 29.08
CA GLY A 25 18.70 34.56 29.99
C GLY A 25 18.83 36.09 29.98
N GLY A 26 17.66 36.78 29.96
CA GLY A 26 17.57 38.25 29.99
C GLY A 26 16.28 38.86 29.41
N GLY A 27 15.26 38.08 29.03
CA GLY A 27 14.13 38.55 28.20
C GLY A 27 12.86 39.08 28.90
N GLY A 28 12.74 38.96 30.23
CA GLY A 28 11.44 39.17 30.91
C GLY A 28 10.81 40.57 30.80
N SER A 29 11.63 41.63 30.65
CA SER A 29 11.12 43.01 30.54
C SER A 29 10.65 43.36 29.12
N SER A 30 11.30 42.83 28.08
CA SER A 30 10.92 43.08 26.69
C SER A 30 9.63 42.38 26.30
N ASP A 31 9.36 41.21 26.85
CA ASP A 31 8.16 40.44 26.51
C ASP A 31 6.91 41.04 27.16
N ALA A 32 7.00 41.55 28.38
CA ALA A 32 5.89 42.26 29.03
C ALA A 32 5.46 43.52 28.26
N ALA A 33 6.43 44.29 27.75
CA ALA A 33 6.16 45.46 26.91
C ALA A 33 5.50 45.08 25.58
N ARG A 34 6.01 44.04 24.90
CA ARG A 34 5.41 43.52 23.65
C ARG A 34 4.00 42.99 23.86
N ILE A 35 3.73 42.32 24.99
CA ILE A 35 2.39 41.86 25.36
C ILE A 35 1.44 43.04 25.54
N ALA A 36 1.87 44.11 26.21
CA ALA A 36 1.04 45.30 26.40
C ALA A 36 0.73 46.01 25.07
N GLU A 37 1.72 46.14 24.18
CA GLU A 37 1.53 46.71 22.83
C GLU A 37 0.56 45.87 21.98
N VAL A 38 0.72 44.54 21.98
CA VAL A 38 -0.18 43.62 21.27
C VAL A 38 -1.59 43.70 21.83
N LYS A 39 -1.76 43.74 23.15
CA LYS A 39 -3.07 43.88 23.80
C LYS A 39 -3.76 45.18 23.42
N ALA A 40 -3.05 46.30 23.48
CA ALA A 40 -3.59 47.61 23.11
C ALA A 40 -3.97 47.66 21.62
N TRP A 41 -3.11 47.11 20.74
CA TRP A 41 -3.40 47.03 19.32
C TRP A 41 -4.60 46.14 19.01
N LEU A 42 -4.68 44.95 19.62
CA LEU A 42 -5.83 44.07 19.44
C LEU A 42 -7.11 44.75 19.95
N ALA A 43 -7.07 45.38 21.13
CA ALA A 43 -8.23 46.12 21.66
C ALA A 43 -8.74 47.16 20.66
N SER A 44 -7.84 47.96 20.08
CA SER A 44 -8.24 48.98 19.10
C SER A 44 -8.83 48.37 17.82
N GLN A 45 -8.29 47.24 17.34
CA GLN A 45 -8.81 46.58 16.13
C GLN A 45 -10.19 45.94 16.38
N PHE A 46 -10.37 45.27 17.51
CA PHE A 46 -11.63 44.61 17.86
C PHE A 46 -12.73 45.61 18.21
N GLU A 47 -12.39 46.70 18.91
CA GLU A 47 -13.30 47.82 19.15
C GLU A 47 -13.76 48.46 17.82
N SER A 48 -12.83 48.68 16.87
CA SER A 48 -13.19 49.21 15.54
C SER A 48 -14.12 48.27 14.74
N ALA A 49 -14.12 46.98 15.05
CA ALA A 49 -14.97 45.96 14.45
C ALA A 49 -16.25 45.67 15.27
N GLY A 50 -16.46 46.36 16.39
CA GLY A 50 -17.59 46.14 17.30
C GLY A 50 -17.60 44.75 17.95
N ARG A 51 -16.43 44.15 18.16
CA ARG A 51 -16.28 42.82 18.76
C ARG A 51 -15.47 42.88 20.05
N GLU A 52 -15.75 41.97 20.97
CA GLU A 52 -14.93 41.77 22.16
C GLU A 52 -13.68 40.95 21.82
N LEU A 53 -12.61 41.19 22.57
CA LEU A 53 -11.35 40.47 22.44
C LEU A 53 -11.52 39.02 22.91
N PRO A 54 -11.26 38.02 22.06
CA PRO A 54 -11.23 36.62 22.50
C PRO A 54 -10.11 36.41 23.50
N GLU A 55 -10.37 35.61 24.53
CA GLU A 55 -9.31 35.15 25.43
C GLU A 55 -8.39 34.17 24.69
N PHE A 56 -7.08 34.46 24.69
CA PHE A 56 -6.08 33.57 24.09
C PHE A 56 -4.81 33.54 24.94
N GLU A 57 -4.06 32.44 24.82
CA GLU A 57 -2.83 32.25 25.57
C GLU A 57 -1.68 33.08 25.00
N TYR A 58 -1.10 33.93 25.85
CA TYR A 58 0.08 34.73 25.56
C TYR A 58 1.35 33.90 25.74
N THR A 59 1.59 32.97 24.82
CA THR A 59 2.88 32.28 24.70
C THR A 59 3.93 33.21 24.07
N PRO A 60 5.24 33.10 24.40
CA PRO A 60 6.27 33.94 23.78
C PRO A 60 6.27 33.89 22.24
N ARG A 61 5.97 32.72 21.67
CA ARG A 61 5.82 32.53 20.22
C ARG A 61 4.59 33.25 19.66
N SER A 62 3.43 33.14 20.31
CA SER A 62 2.22 33.84 19.85
C SER A 62 2.36 35.36 19.97
N VAL A 63 2.98 35.85 21.06
CA VAL A 63 3.28 37.27 21.25
C VAL A 63 4.24 37.79 20.18
N ALA A 64 5.30 37.07 19.85
CA ALA A 64 6.25 37.49 18.80
C ALA A 64 5.57 37.60 17.43
N HIS A 65 4.74 36.62 17.05
CA HIS A 65 3.97 36.67 15.80
C HIS A 65 2.95 37.81 15.79
N LEU A 66 2.20 37.99 16.89
CA LEU A 66 1.20 39.07 16.98
C LEU A 66 1.85 40.45 17.01
N HIS A 67 3.02 40.60 17.63
CA HIS A 67 3.78 41.85 17.63
C HIS A 67 4.27 42.20 16.22
N ALA A 68 4.79 41.22 15.47
CA ALA A 68 5.15 41.41 14.08
C ALA A 68 3.94 41.83 13.22
N LEU A 69 2.79 41.17 13.39
CA LEU A 69 1.53 41.54 12.72
C LEU A 69 1.06 42.94 13.11
N ALA A 70 1.13 43.30 14.39
CA ALA A 70 0.80 44.63 14.88
C ALA A 70 1.69 45.69 14.24
N SER A 71 3.02 45.49 14.23
CA SER A 71 3.95 46.43 13.61
C SER A 71 3.69 46.61 12.10
N LEU A 72 3.42 45.51 11.39
CA LEU A 72 3.17 45.55 9.95
C LEU A 72 1.85 46.26 9.64
N SER A 73 0.79 45.95 10.40
CA SER A 73 -0.50 46.59 10.23
C SER A 73 -0.44 48.09 10.53
N GLN A 74 0.23 48.50 11.61
CA GLN A 74 0.40 49.90 11.96
C GLN A 74 1.23 50.65 10.92
N ALA A 75 2.32 50.06 10.44
CA ALA A 75 3.12 50.64 9.36
C ALA A 75 2.29 50.82 8.09
N ARG A 76 1.48 49.83 7.71
CA ARG A 76 0.59 49.90 6.56
C ARG A 76 -0.50 50.96 6.73
N THR A 77 -1.12 51.06 7.91
CA THR A 77 -2.13 52.09 8.21
C THR A 77 -1.52 53.48 8.15
N ARG A 78 -0.31 53.68 8.68
CA ARG A 78 0.42 54.94 8.57
C ARG A 78 0.72 55.29 7.11
N ALA A 79 1.27 54.36 6.34
CA ALA A 79 1.53 54.57 4.91
C ALA A 79 0.25 54.93 4.15
N ALA A 80 -0.85 54.21 4.38
CA ALA A 80 -2.15 54.50 3.78
C ALA A 80 -2.67 55.89 4.16
N SER A 81 -2.50 56.31 5.43
CA SER A 81 -2.91 57.63 5.89
C SER A 81 -2.12 58.76 5.22
N ILE A 82 -0.81 58.57 5.02
CA ILE A 82 0.06 59.52 4.33
C ILE A 82 -0.36 59.66 2.87
N VAL A 83 -0.55 58.54 2.16
CA VAL A 83 -1.01 58.53 0.77
C VAL A 83 -2.39 59.19 0.66
N ALA A 84 -3.30 58.91 1.58
CA ALA A 84 -4.62 59.53 1.57
C ALA A 84 -4.56 61.04 1.82
N ALA A 85 -3.65 61.53 2.67
CA ALA A 85 -3.44 62.96 2.87
C ALA A 85 -2.85 63.64 1.62
N ASP A 86 -1.84 63.03 1.00
CA ASP A 86 -1.22 63.51 -0.24
C ASP A 86 -2.24 63.57 -1.39
N LEU A 87 -3.05 62.53 -1.58
CA LEU A 87 -4.10 62.53 -2.61
C LEU A 87 -5.16 63.61 -2.37
N ARG A 88 -5.52 63.88 -1.11
CA ARG A 88 -6.45 64.98 -0.77
C ARG A 88 -5.85 66.35 -1.11
N LEU A 89 -4.56 66.55 -0.79
CA LEU A 89 -3.85 67.78 -1.12
C LEU A 89 -3.81 67.98 -2.65
N LYS A 90 -3.33 66.99 -3.40
CA LYS A 90 -3.31 67.01 -4.87
C LYS A 90 -4.70 67.28 -5.45
N ALA A 91 -5.73 66.63 -4.94
CA ALA A 91 -7.10 66.86 -5.40
C ALA A 91 -7.57 68.30 -5.12
N SER A 92 -7.13 68.94 -4.04
CA SER A 92 -7.42 70.35 -3.77
C SER A 92 -6.70 71.29 -4.74
N GLU A 93 -5.43 70.99 -5.05
CA GLU A 93 -4.63 71.74 -6.02
C GLU A 93 -5.21 71.63 -7.43
N TYR A 94 -5.57 70.42 -7.88
CA TYR A 94 -6.21 70.21 -9.17
C TYR A 94 -7.55 70.95 -9.28
N ARG A 95 -8.36 71.01 -8.20
CA ARG A 95 -9.60 71.78 -8.19
C ARG A 95 -9.34 73.29 -8.29
N ALA A 96 -8.35 73.80 -7.57
CA ALA A 96 -7.97 75.22 -7.64
C ALA A 96 -7.45 75.58 -9.04
N GLN A 97 -6.61 74.74 -9.64
CA GLN A 97 -6.10 74.94 -10.99
C GLN A 97 -7.21 74.84 -12.05
N ALA A 98 -8.15 73.89 -11.89
CA ALA A 98 -9.31 73.79 -12.78
C ALA A 98 -10.20 75.04 -12.71
N ALA A 99 -10.40 75.61 -11.51
CA ALA A 99 -11.11 76.87 -11.34
C ALA A 99 -10.38 78.04 -12.03
N ARG A 100 -9.06 78.14 -11.86
CA ARG A 100 -8.23 79.15 -12.54
C ARG A 100 -8.31 79.04 -14.06
N ILE A 101 -8.19 77.83 -14.61
CA ILE A 101 -8.28 77.60 -16.06
C ILE A 101 -9.68 77.97 -16.58
N ARG A 102 -10.73 77.61 -15.85
CA ARG A 102 -12.11 77.98 -16.20
C ARG A 102 -12.28 79.49 -16.29
N GLU A 103 -11.78 80.25 -15.31
CA GLU A 103 -11.85 81.72 -15.32
C GLU A 103 -11.10 82.32 -16.52
N ILE A 104 -9.93 81.77 -16.88
CA ILE A 104 -9.17 82.21 -18.06
C ILE A 104 -9.97 81.93 -19.34
N LEU A 105 -10.56 80.75 -19.48
CA LEU A 105 -11.37 80.39 -20.65
C LEU A 105 -12.61 81.28 -20.77
N GLU A 106 -13.26 81.60 -19.65
CA GLU A 106 -14.38 82.55 -19.62
C GLU A 106 -13.97 83.94 -20.11
N ARG A 107 -12.81 84.45 -19.67
CA ARG A 107 -12.28 85.75 -20.10
C ARG A 107 -11.95 85.81 -21.60
N VAL A 108 -11.58 84.68 -22.20
CA VAL A 108 -11.23 84.57 -23.63
C VAL A 108 -12.46 84.24 -24.51
N GLY A 109 -13.64 84.03 -23.90
CA GLY A 109 -14.84 83.65 -24.66
C GLY A 109 -14.83 82.19 -25.14
N LEU A 110 -14.15 81.31 -24.38
CA LEU A 110 -14.12 79.87 -24.58
C LEU A 110 -14.79 79.14 -23.41
N ALA A 111 -15.80 79.77 -22.81
CA ALA A 111 -16.59 79.15 -21.75
C ALA A 111 -17.31 77.91 -22.29
N GLN A 112 -17.52 76.90 -21.43
CA GLN A 112 -18.20 75.66 -21.81
C GLN A 112 -19.59 75.94 -22.43
N GLU A 113 -20.31 76.93 -21.90
CA GLU A 113 -21.64 77.34 -22.38
C GLU A 113 -21.64 77.94 -23.80
N GLN A 114 -20.47 78.39 -24.28
CA GLN A 114 -20.31 79.00 -25.61
C GLN A 114 -19.85 78.00 -26.67
N LEU A 115 -19.52 76.76 -26.27
CA LEU A 115 -19.11 75.70 -27.16
C LEU A 115 -20.32 74.95 -27.73
N SER A 116 -20.18 74.43 -28.95
CA SER A 116 -21.20 73.54 -29.52
C SER A 116 -21.27 72.23 -28.73
N PRO A 117 -22.44 71.57 -28.66
CA PRO A 117 -22.58 70.27 -27.98
C PRO A 117 -21.60 69.21 -28.49
N SER A 118 -21.27 69.24 -29.79
CA SER A 118 -20.30 68.33 -30.42
C SER A 118 -18.86 68.59 -29.95
N ALA A 119 -18.47 69.87 -29.78
CA ALA A 119 -17.15 70.22 -29.27
C ALA A 119 -16.98 69.77 -27.80
N ILE A 120 -18.02 69.96 -26.98
CA ILE A 120 -18.04 69.50 -25.58
C ILE A 120 -17.89 67.96 -25.52
N ALA A 121 -18.68 67.24 -26.31
CA ALA A 121 -18.62 65.78 -26.37
C ALA A 121 -17.22 65.27 -26.80
N SER A 122 -16.64 65.89 -27.83
CA SER A 122 -15.31 65.51 -28.34
C SER A 122 -14.21 65.75 -27.30
N ALA A 123 -14.22 66.92 -26.64
CA ALA A 123 -13.26 67.24 -25.58
C ALA A 123 -13.39 66.28 -24.39
N LEU A 124 -14.62 65.89 -24.03
CA LEU A 124 -14.87 64.92 -22.96
C LEU A 124 -14.31 63.53 -23.30
N VAL A 125 -14.49 63.07 -24.55
CA VAL A 125 -13.92 61.79 -25.00
C VAL A 125 -12.40 61.82 -24.92
N VAL A 126 -11.77 62.88 -25.44
CA VAL A 126 -10.30 63.02 -25.39
C VAL A 126 -9.78 63.04 -23.95
N ALA A 127 -10.43 63.80 -23.06
CA ALA A 127 -10.07 63.85 -21.65
C ALA A 127 -10.22 62.49 -20.95
N ASN A 128 -11.30 61.76 -21.24
CA ASN A 128 -11.53 60.43 -20.67
C ASN A 128 -10.49 59.42 -21.15
N VAL A 129 -10.16 59.42 -22.44
CA VAL A 129 -9.12 58.53 -23.01
C VAL A 129 -7.75 58.91 -22.45
N ALA A 130 -7.42 60.20 -22.33
CA ALA A 130 -6.17 60.64 -21.71
C ALA A 130 -6.06 60.18 -20.25
N ASN A 131 -7.13 60.30 -19.47
CA ASN A 131 -7.16 59.82 -18.09
C ASN A 131 -7.02 58.29 -18.01
N LEU A 132 -7.65 57.54 -18.92
CA LEU A 132 -7.56 56.08 -18.97
C LEU A 132 -6.14 55.61 -19.32
N LEU A 133 -5.47 56.31 -20.24
CA LEU A 133 -4.09 56.04 -20.65
C LEU A 133 -3.05 56.71 -19.74
N ASN A 134 -3.49 57.46 -18.72
CA ASN A 134 -2.64 58.23 -17.80
C ASN A 134 -1.70 59.22 -18.51
N ILE A 135 -2.22 59.90 -19.53
CA ILE A 135 -1.54 60.91 -20.35
C ILE A 135 -1.82 62.31 -19.78
N ARG A 136 -0.82 63.20 -19.84
CA ARG A 136 -0.89 64.56 -19.27
C ARG A 136 -1.13 65.68 -20.28
N ASP A 137 -0.94 65.37 -21.56
CA ASP A 137 -1.11 66.28 -22.69
C ASP A 137 -2.20 65.77 -23.65
N THR A 138 -2.51 66.58 -24.65
CA THR A 138 -3.45 66.23 -25.72
C THR A 138 -2.73 65.93 -27.03
N GLU A 139 -1.45 65.59 -26.98
CA GLU A 139 -0.60 65.30 -28.14
C GLU A 139 -0.88 63.92 -28.71
N MET A 140 -1.04 63.82 -30.03
CA MET A 140 -1.35 62.55 -30.71
C MET A 140 -0.28 61.48 -30.46
N SER A 141 1.00 61.88 -30.43
CA SER A 141 2.12 60.97 -30.15
C SER A 141 1.97 60.29 -28.79
N SER A 142 1.59 61.06 -27.76
CA SER A 142 1.36 60.55 -26.40
C SER A 142 0.21 59.53 -26.36
N PHE A 143 -0.88 59.77 -27.11
CA PHE A 143 -1.97 58.80 -27.24
C PHE A 143 -1.53 57.50 -27.91
N VAL A 144 -0.76 57.58 -29.00
CA VAL A 144 -0.27 56.39 -29.71
C VAL A 144 0.65 55.56 -28.81
N VAL A 145 1.54 56.21 -28.07
CA VAL A 145 2.43 55.52 -27.09
C VAL A 145 1.60 54.88 -25.98
N GLY A 146 0.67 55.61 -25.36
CA GLY A 146 -0.17 55.07 -24.29
C GLY A 146 -1.04 53.90 -24.74
N MET A 147 -1.57 53.94 -25.96
CA MET A 147 -2.30 52.82 -26.56
C MET A 147 -1.39 51.62 -26.83
N GLY A 148 -0.16 51.86 -27.30
CA GLY A 148 0.85 50.81 -27.48
C GLY A 148 1.20 50.12 -26.17
N ASP A 149 1.50 50.88 -25.12
CA ASP A 149 1.79 50.38 -23.78
C ASP A 149 0.62 49.56 -23.21
N LEU A 150 -0.62 50.04 -23.38
CA LEU A 150 -1.82 49.32 -22.94
C LEU A 150 -1.99 48.00 -23.71
N SER A 151 -1.69 48.00 -25.01
CA SER A 151 -1.82 46.81 -25.86
C SER A 151 -0.78 45.75 -25.48
N LEU A 152 0.48 46.15 -25.23
CA LEU A 152 1.52 45.25 -24.73
C LEU A 152 1.16 44.67 -23.36
N ARG A 153 0.71 45.52 -22.42
CA ARG A 153 0.26 45.04 -21.10
C ARG A 153 -0.92 44.07 -21.20
N LYS A 154 -1.83 44.29 -22.15
CA LYS A 154 -2.94 43.38 -22.41
C LYS A 154 -2.42 42.02 -22.88
N GLU A 155 -1.49 41.99 -23.84
CA GLU A 155 -0.88 40.76 -24.34
C GLU A 155 -0.16 39.98 -23.23
N ASP A 156 0.64 40.66 -22.40
CA ASP A 156 1.32 40.05 -21.24
C ASP A 156 0.33 39.38 -20.28
N VAL A 157 -0.79 40.05 -19.98
CA VAL A 157 -1.84 39.53 -19.10
C VAL A 157 -2.56 38.35 -19.75
N GLU A 158 -2.86 38.41 -21.05
CA GLU A 158 -3.46 37.31 -21.79
C GLU A 158 -2.54 36.09 -21.85
N GLU A 159 -1.24 36.28 -22.03
CA GLU A 159 -0.25 35.20 -22.01
C GLU A 159 -0.18 34.51 -20.63
N LYS A 160 -0.08 35.31 -19.55
CA LYS A 160 -0.10 34.80 -18.17
C LYS A 160 -1.39 34.05 -17.87
N ARG A 161 -2.54 34.59 -18.29
CA ARG A 161 -3.84 33.93 -18.15
C ARG A 161 -3.87 32.60 -18.91
N ALA A 162 -3.33 32.55 -20.12
CA ALA A 162 -3.27 31.32 -20.90
C ALA A 162 -2.38 30.26 -20.24
N LYS A 163 -1.24 30.65 -19.64
CA LYS A 163 -0.36 29.76 -18.87
C LYS A 163 -1.09 29.17 -17.65
N VAL A 164 -1.68 30.02 -16.82
CA VAL A 164 -2.44 29.60 -15.63
C VAL A 164 -3.62 28.68 -16.02
N GLN A 165 -4.32 28.98 -17.12
CA GLN A 165 -5.40 28.14 -17.61
C GLN A 165 -4.91 26.75 -18.02
N LYS A 166 -3.72 26.62 -18.63
CA LYS A 166 -3.11 25.33 -18.98
C LYS A 166 -2.71 24.55 -17.73
N GLU A 167 -2.03 25.20 -16.79
CA GLU A 167 -1.62 24.59 -15.52
C GLU A 167 -2.82 24.10 -14.70
N SER A 168 -3.88 24.90 -14.63
CA SER A 168 -5.14 24.54 -13.97
C SER A 168 -5.75 23.27 -14.58
N LYS A 169 -5.79 23.15 -15.91
CA LYS A 169 -6.28 21.93 -16.60
C LYS A 169 -5.43 20.71 -16.24
N VAL A 170 -4.10 20.84 -16.29
CA VAL A 170 -3.17 19.76 -15.96
C VAL A 170 -3.35 19.32 -14.50
N LEU A 171 -3.47 20.28 -13.58
CA LEU A 171 -3.69 19.99 -12.15
C LEU A 171 -5.04 19.29 -11.92
N LEU A 172 -6.10 19.70 -12.61
CA LEU A 172 -7.40 19.01 -12.55
C LEU A 172 -7.30 17.56 -13.04
N GLU A 173 -6.54 17.27 -14.09
CA GLU A 173 -6.30 15.90 -14.56
C GLU A 173 -5.51 15.07 -13.55
N TYR A 174 -4.50 15.64 -12.90
CA TYR A 174 -3.78 14.97 -11.81
C TYR A 174 -4.70 14.66 -10.64
N THR A 175 -5.53 15.61 -10.22
CA THR A 175 -6.50 15.42 -9.13
C THR A 175 -7.51 14.33 -9.48
N ARG A 176 -8.05 14.31 -10.71
CA ARG A 176 -8.94 13.22 -11.17
C ARG A 176 -8.26 11.87 -11.13
N ARG A 177 -7.01 11.77 -11.59
CA ARG A 177 -6.21 10.53 -11.54
C ARG A 177 -5.94 10.08 -10.11
N ALA A 178 -5.63 11.01 -9.21
CA ALA A 178 -5.42 10.72 -7.78
C ALA A 178 -6.70 10.19 -7.12
N ILE A 179 -7.85 10.80 -7.40
CA ILE A 179 -9.15 10.35 -6.89
C ILE A 179 -9.49 8.94 -7.40
N ALA A 180 -9.24 8.65 -8.68
CA ALA A 180 -9.45 7.31 -9.23
C ALA A 180 -8.60 6.26 -8.52
N LYS A 181 -7.29 6.52 -8.36
CA LYS A 181 -6.38 5.63 -7.61
C LYS A 181 -6.81 5.45 -6.15
N LEU A 182 -7.24 6.51 -5.48
CA LEU A 182 -7.75 6.44 -4.11
C LEU A 182 -8.97 5.52 -4.02
N ASN A 183 -9.90 5.61 -4.97
CA ASN A 183 -11.07 4.75 -5.00
C ASN A 183 -10.71 3.28 -5.26
N ASP A 184 -9.75 3.01 -6.15
CA ASP A 184 -9.27 1.65 -6.39
C ASP A 184 -8.57 1.06 -5.16
N LEU A 185 -7.76 1.87 -4.46
CA LEU A 185 -7.14 1.48 -3.18
C LEU A 185 -8.19 1.19 -2.11
N LYS A 186 -9.23 2.01 -1.99
CA LYS A 186 -10.34 1.74 -1.06
C LYS A 186 -11.05 0.42 -1.37
N LYS A 187 -11.30 0.13 -2.65
CA LYS A 187 -11.93 -1.13 -3.07
C LYS A 187 -11.04 -2.34 -2.78
N THR A 188 -9.73 -2.24 -3.01
CA THR A 188 -8.80 -3.34 -2.73
C THR A 188 -8.63 -3.57 -1.24
N LEU A 189 -8.55 -2.51 -0.43
CA LEU A 189 -8.54 -2.60 1.02
C LEU A 189 -9.80 -3.31 1.55
N ALA A 190 -10.99 -2.92 1.07
CA ALA A 190 -12.23 -3.59 1.47
C ALA A 190 -12.27 -5.09 1.09
N LYS A 191 -11.65 -5.49 -0.02
CA LYS A 191 -11.50 -6.91 -0.37
C LYS A 191 -10.60 -7.64 0.62
N PHE A 192 -9.44 -7.07 0.92
CA PHE A 192 -8.51 -7.67 1.88
C PHE A 192 -9.10 -7.76 3.29
N GLU A 193 -9.83 -6.75 3.76
CA GLU A 193 -10.52 -6.80 5.05
C GLU A 193 -11.50 -7.98 5.13
N ASN A 194 -12.26 -8.25 4.05
CA ASN A 194 -13.16 -9.40 3.98
C ASN A 194 -12.40 -10.74 3.95
N GLU A 195 -11.29 -10.82 3.21
CA GLU A 195 -10.45 -12.03 3.13
C GLU A 195 -9.77 -12.36 4.47
N VAL A 196 -9.30 -11.34 5.20
CA VAL A 196 -8.69 -11.52 6.53
C VAL A 196 -9.68 -12.17 7.49
N ALA A 197 -10.94 -11.69 7.56
CA ALA A 197 -11.95 -12.28 8.42
C ALA A 197 -12.22 -13.77 8.08
N MET A 198 -12.24 -14.12 6.79
CA MET A 198 -12.39 -15.50 6.34
C MET A 198 -11.19 -16.38 6.74
N HIS A 199 -9.97 -15.87 6.56
CA HIS A 199 -8.76 -16.59 6.94
C HIS A 199 -8.60 -16.74 8.45
N GLU A 200 -8.97 -15.73 9.24
CA GLU A 200 -8.99 -15.82 10.70
C GLU A 200 -9.93 -16.92 11.19
N ALA A 201 -11.13 -17.02 10.60
CA ALA A 201 -12.07 -18.09 10.92
C ALA A 201 -11.51 -19.48 10.57
N GLN A 202 -10.86 -19.63 9.41
CA GLN A 202 -10.19 -20.86 9.00
C GLN A 202 -9.03 -21.22 9.95
N MET A 203 -8.20 -20.24 10.32
CA MET A 203 -7.10 -20.43 11.25
C MET A 203 -7.58 -20.88 12.63
N LEU A 204 -8.66 -20.28 13.14
CA LEU A 204 -9.29 -20.71 14.40
C LEU A 204 -9.82 -22.15 14.30
N GLN A 205 -10.36 -22.55 13.16
CA GLN A 205 -10.80 -23.93 12.93
C GLN A 205 -9.61 -24.90 12.92
N TRP A 206 -8.53 -24.57 12.23
CA TRP A 206 -7.31 -25.39 12.21
C TRP A 206 -6.67 -25.49 13.59
N GLN A 207 -6.65 -24.40 14.35
CA GLN A 207 -6.15 -24.40 15.73
C GLN A 207 -6.96 -25.35 16.63
N LYS A 208 -8.29 -25.34 16.51
CA LYS A 208 -9.16 -26.30 17.22
C LYS A 208 -8.88 -27.74 16.80
N ASN A 209 -8.77 -27.99 15.49
CA ASN A 209 -8.48 -29.33 14.97
C ASN A 209 -7.11 -29.84 15.44
N LEU A 210 -6.10 -28.97 15.49
CA LEU A 210 -4.76 -29.30 15.96
C LEU A 210 -4.77 -29.73 17.44
N ALA A 211 -5.53 -29.04 18.29
CA ALA A 211 -5.69 -29.43 19.69
C ALA A 211 -6.34 -30.82 19.84
N ILE A 212 -7.32 -31.15 18.97
CA ILE A 212 -7.91 -32.50 18.93
C ILE A 212 -6.88 -33.53 18.47
N LEU A 213 -6.07 -33.22 17.44
CA LEU A 213 -5.04 -34.12 16.94
C LEU A 213 -3.95 -34.40 17.99
N ASP A 214 -3.48 -33.38 18.71
CA ASP A 214 -2.51 -33.55 19.82
C ASP A 214 -3.08 -34.46 20.92
N SER A 215 -4.37 -34.30 21.27
CA SER A 215 -5.02 -35.19 22.23
C SER A 215 -5.08 -36.65 21.75
N LYS A 216 -5.34 -36.87 20.47
CA LYS A 216 -5.36 -38.22 19.85
C LYS A 216 -3.98 -38.83 19.75
N GLU A 217 -2.96 -38.03 19.42
CA GLU A 217 -1.57 -38.47 19.38
C GLU A 217 -1.15 -39.02 20.74
N ARG A 218 -1.42 -38.28 21.82
CA ARG A 218 -1.13 -38.74 23.19
C ARG A 218 -1.88 -40.03 23.52
N GLN A 219 -3.14 -40.15 23.10
CA GLN A 219 -3.92 -41.39 23.27
C GLN A 219 -3.28 -42.56 22.53
N TYR A 220 -2.90 -42.40 21.26
CA TYR A 220 -2.27 -43.46 20.48
C TYR A 220 -0.88 -43.83 21.00
N MET A 221 -0.10 -42.85 21.45
CA MET A 221 1.19 -43.10 22.10
C MET A 221 1.04 -43.95 23.37
N LEU A 222 0.04 -43.64 24.21
CA LEU A 222 -0.25 -44.44 25.40
C LEU A 222 -0.72 -45.85 25.04
N GLN A 223 -1.63 -45.98 24.06
CA GLN A 223 -2.11 -47.28 23.59
C GLN A 223 -0.96 -48.12 23.01
N HIS A 224 -0.12 -47.53 22.16
CA HIS A 224 1.04 -48.20 21.59
C HIS A 224 2.00 -48.66 22.68
N SER A 225 2.29 -47.81 23.67
CA SER A 225 3.11 -48.18 24.84
C SER A 225 2.49 -49.35 25.62
N ASN A 226 1.17 -49.35 25.82
CA ASN A 226 0.47 -50.41 26.52
C ASN A 226 0.53 -51.74 25.75
N TYR A 227 0.19 -51.73 24.45
CA TYR A 227 0.30 -52.93 23.61
C TYR A 227 1.72 -53.47 23.57
N LYS A 228 2.74 -52.59 23.47
CA LYS A 228 4.15 -52.99 23.54
C LYS A 228 4.49 -53.67 24.87
N ALA A 229 3.98 -53.16 25.99
CA ALA A 229 4.16 -53.80 27.29
C ALA A 229 3.47 -55.17 27.38
N ILE A 230 2.27 -55.31 26.82
CA ILE A 230 1.55 -56.60 26.75
C ILE A 230 2.32 -57.60 25.89
N LEU A 231 2.77 -57.20 24.69
CA LEU A 231 3.59 -58.03 23.80
C LEU A 231 4.86 -58.52 24.51
N ASN A 232 5.56 -57.61 25.20
CA ASN A 232 6.74 -57.96 25.98
C ASN A 232 6.42 -58.95 27.12
N ARG A 233 5.28 -58.76 27.83
CA ARG A 233 4.84 -59.68 28.89
C ARG A 233 4.54 -61.09 28.38
N VAL A 234 3.97 -61.20 27.18
CA VAL A 234 3.66 -62.48 26.53
C VAL A 234 4.92 -63.11 25.91
N GLY A 235 6.07 -62.43 25.96
CA GLY A 235 7.34 -62.93 25.42
C GLY A 235 7.37 -62.90 23.90
N TYR A 236 6.58 -62.02 23.26
CA TYR A 236 6.56 -61.89 21.81
C TYR A 236 7.92 -61.40 21.31
N THR A 237 8.54 -62.19 20.43
CA THR A 237 9.71 -61.82 19.65
C THR A 237 9.31 -61.67 18.18
N ALA A 238 10.02 -60.81 17.43
CA ALA A 238 9.72 -60.56 16.01
C ALA A 238 9.78 -61.84 15.14
N GLU A 239 10.42 -62.89 15.64
CA GLU A 239 10.51 -64.23 15.02
C GLU A 239 9.19 -65.01 15.08
N ILE A 240 8.32 -64.71 16.06
CA ILE A 240 6.98 -65.32 16.21
C ILE A 240 5.94 -64.50 15.41
N ASN A 241 6.37 -63.60 14.53
CA ASN A 241 5.48 -62.93 13.60
C ASN A 241 4.93 -63.92 12.58
N HIS A 242 3.65 -63.80 12.22
CA HIS A 242 2.97 -64.73 11.31
C HIS A 242 3.71 -64.89 9.97
N GLY A 243 4.23 -63.80 9.40
CA GLY A 243 5.03 -63.85 8.17
C GLY A 243 6.29 -64.71 8.33
N VAL A 244 7.06 -64.49 9.39
CA VAL A 244 8.30 -65.25 9.68
C VAL A 244 7.97 -66.71 9.98
N LEU A 245 6.89 -66.98 10.71
CA LEU A 245 6.41 -68.35 10.97
C LEU A 245 6.00 -69.07 9.68
N MET A 246 5.34 -68.38 8.74
CA MET A 246 5.01 -68.96 7.44
C MET A 246 6.28 -69.26 6.64
N GLU A 247 7.23 -68.33 6.57
CA GLU A 247 8.52 -68.55 5.91
C GLU A 247 9.28 -69.75 6.53
N MET A 248 9.31 -69.86 7.87
CA MET A 248 9.91 -71.01 8.56
C MET A 248 9.17 -72.33 8.28
N ALA A 249 7.84 -72.29 8.17
CA ALA A 249 7.03 -73.47 7.84
C ALA A 249 7.25 -73.92 6.38
N GLU A 250 7.35 -72.99 5.44
CA GLU A 250 7.70 -73.26 4.06
C GLU A 250 9.12 -73.82 3.94
N HIS A 251 10.10 -73.19 4.58
CA HIS A 251 11.48 -73.70 4.61
C HIS A 251 11.53 -75.10 5.24
N ARG A 252 10.78 -75.36 6.31
CA ARG A 252 10.67 -76.70 6.91
C ARG A 252 10.09 -77.71 5.92
N LYS A 253 9.04 -77.34 5.18
CA LYS A 253 8.41 -78.19 4.16
C LYS A 253 9.36 -78.49 3.01
N GLU A 254 10.15 -77.52 2.56
CA GLU A 254 11.20 -77.73 1.56
C GLU A 254 12.31 -78.64 2.06
N LEU A 255 12.75 -78.45 3.31
CA LEU A 255 13.74 -79.31 3.94
C LEU A 255 13.21 -80.75 4.03
N GLU A 256 11.97 -80.93 4.44
CA GLU A 256 11.32 -82.24 4.52
C GLU A 256 11.23 -82.92 3.14
N LYS A 257 10.93 -82.15 2.08
CA LYS A 257 10.95 -82.65 0.69
C LYS A 257 12.34 -83.17 0.27
N LYS A 258 13.41 -82.51 0.73
CA LYS A 258 14.80 -82.93 0.44
C LYS A 258 15.26 -84.10 1.32
N THR A 259 14.83 -84.14 2.58
CA THR A 259 15.29 -85.15 3.56
C THR A 259 14.53 -86.47 3.46
N LYS A 260 13.25 -86.47 3.08
CA LYS A 260 12.45 -87.70 2.85
C LYS A 260 13.12 -88.72 1.93
N PRO A 261 13.55 -88.37 0.71
CA PRO A 261 14.20 -89.36 -0.17
C PRO A 261 15.54 -89.85 0.42
N ILE A 262 16.27 -89.00 1.14
CA ILE A 262 17.53 -89.40 1.80
C ILE A 262 17.25 -90.40 2.92
N LEU A 263 16.23 -90.16 3.74
CA LEU A 263 15.78 -91.11 4.77
C LEU A 263 15.29 -92.42 4.16
N ASP A 264 14.53 -92.38 3.07
CA ASP A 264 14.06 -93.57 2.37
C ASP A 264 15.23 -94.38 1.80
N THR A 265 16.27 -93.72 1.27
CA THR A 265 17.50 -94.41 0.86
C THR A 265 18.26 -94.98 2.05
N LEU A 266 18.35 -94.27 3.18
CA LEU A 266 19.01 -94.79 4.38
C LEU A 266 18.27 -96.01 4.94
N ARG A 267 16.93 -95.98 4.89
CA ARG A 267 16.07 -97.09 5.29
C ARG A 267 16.26 -98.31 4.39
N SER A 268 16.38 -98.11 3.08
CA SER A 268 16.69 -99.22 2.16
C SER A 268 18.07 -99.83 2.41
N TYR A 269 19.07 -99.04 2.84
CA TYR A 269 20.36 -99.57 3.28
C TYR A 269 20.29 -100.34 4.60
N GLN A 270 19.41 -99.96 5.53
CA GLN A 270 19.21 -100.69 6.78
C GLN A 270 18.41 -102.00 6.61
N ASP A 271 17.62 -102.12 5.53
CA ASP A 271 16.87 -103.33 5.20
C ASP A 271 17.73 -104.42 4.51
N LEU A 272 18.99 -104.15 4.17
CA LEU A 272 19.92 -105.15 3.64
C LEU A 272 20.65 -105.88 4.78
N PRO A 273 20.60 -107.23 4.84
CA PRO A 273 21.33 -108.00 5.85
C PRO A 273 22.86 -107.76 5.74
N PRO A 274 23.58 -107.59 6.87
CA PRO A 274 25.00 -107.22 6.89
C PRO A 274 25.98 -108.31 6.42
N ASP A 275 25.49 -109.42 5.85
CA ASP A 275 26.31 -110.56 5.42
C ASP A 275 26.02 -110.95 3.95
N LYS A 276 27.08 -110.98 3.13
CA LYS A 276 27.02 -111.14 1.66
C LYS A 276 26.37 -112.46 1.23
N ALA A 277 26.51 -113.50 2.05
CA ALA A 277 25.92 -114.82 1.79
C ALA A 277 24.40 -114.83 1.99
N LEU A 278 23.89 -114.13 3.02
CA LEU A 278 22.45 -114.05 3.31
C LEU A 278 21.72 -113.07 2.39
N ALA A 279 22.40 -112.01 1.93
CA ALA A 279 21.87 -111.12 0.90
C ALA A 279 21.67 -111.84 -0.44
N ALA A 280 22.57 -112.76 -0.82
CA ALA A 280 22.41 -113.57 -2.03
C ALA A 280 21.20 -114.51 -1.93
N LEU A 281 21.00 -115.15 -0.76
CA LEU A 281 19.86 -116.04 -0.50
C LEU A 281 18.53 -115.27 -0.49
N ALA A 282 18.50 -114.08 0.13
CA ALA A 282 17.32 -113.21 0.10
C ALA A 282 16.99 -112.69 -1.31
N ILE A 283 18.01 -112.41 -2.14
CA ILE A 283 17.82 -112.08 -3.56
C ILE A 283 17.29 -113.29 -4.33
N GLU A 284 17.76 -114.50 -4.02
CA GLU A 284 17.31 -115.73 -4.68
C GLU A 284 15.89 -116.14 -4.27
N ASP A 285 15.50 -115.93 -3.01
CA ASP A 285 14.12 -116.10 -2.55
C ASP A 285 13.17 -115.04 -3.14
N ARG A 286 13.59 -113.78 -3.21
CA ARG A 286 12.82 -112.73 -3.92
C ARG A 286 12.73 -113.00 -5.41
N LYS A 287 13.78 -113.54 -6.05
CA LYS A 287 13.74 -114.00 -7.45
C LYS A 287 12.81 -115.19 -7.63
N ARG A 288 12.76 -116.13 -6.69
CA ARG A 288 11.79 -117.23 -6.71
C ARG A 288 10.35 -116.74 -6.55
N GLN A 289 10.11 -115.76 -5.66
CA GLN A 289 8.79 -115.14 -5.52
C GLN A 289 8.40 -114.35 -6.78
N TYR A 290 9.36 -113.66 -7.42
CA TYR A 290 9.15 -113.00 -8.71
C TYR A 290 8.86 -114.01 -9.82
N ALA A 291 9.62 -115.09 -9.92
CA ALA A 291 9.40 -116.15 -10.92
C ALA A 291 8.09 -116.90 -10.69
N ALA A 292 7.65 -117.07 -9.44
CA ALA A 292 6.34 -117.61 -9.11
C ALA A 292 5.21 -116.65 -9.50
N ALA A 293 5.41 -115.34 -9.30
CA ALA A 293 4.47 -114.31 -9.74
C ALA A 293 4.43 -114.19 -11.28
N GLU A 294 5.56 -114.31 -11.97
CA GLU A 294 5.63 -114.39 -13.44
C GLU A 294 4.95 -115.66 -13.95
N LYS A 295 5.21 -116.83 -13.36
CA LYS A 295 4.47 -118.05 -13.70
C LYS A 295 2.97 -117.93 -13.47
N TYR A 296 2.54 -117.28 -12.40
CA TYR A 296 1.12 -117.00 -12.16
C TYR A 296 0.56 -116.03 -13.22
N LEU A 297 1.33 -115.02 -13.63
CA LEU A 297 0.97 -114.10 -14.72
C LEU A 297 0.91 -114.83 -16.07
N GLU A 298 1.83 -115.76 -16.33
CA GLU A 298 1.87 -116.62 -17.52
C GLU A 298 0.74 -117.66 -17.52
N GLU A 299 0.36 -118.24 -16.38
CA GLU A 299 -0.83 -119.10 -16.23
C GLU A 299 -2.12 -118.32 -16.45
N VAL A 300 -2.21 -117.09 -15.92
CA VAL A 300 -3.33 -116.18 -16.19
C VAL A 300 -3.36 -115.78 -17.68
N LEU A 301 -2.22 -115.53 -18.32
CA LEU A 301 -2.14 -115.22 -19.76
C LEU A 301 -2.44 -116.44 -20.66
N HIS A 302 -1.98 -117.64 -20.30
CA HIS A 302 -2.33 -118.87 -21.03
C HIS A 302 -3.80 -119.22 -20.87
N SER A 303 -4.40 -118.99 -19.69
CA SER A 303 -5.85 -119.09 -19.50
C SER A 303 -6.66 -118.09 -20.34
N ALA A 304 -6.04 -116.99 -20.79
CA ALA A 304 -6.65 -115.98 -21.66
C ALA A 304 -6.41 -116.19 -23.17
N LEU A 305 -5.50 -117.08 -23.58
CA LEU A 305 -5.17 -117.37 -24.99
C LEU A 305 -5.67 -118.73 -25.50
N THR A 306 -6.05 -119.67 -24.61
CA THR A 306 -6.82 -120.87 -24.94
C THR A 306 -8.29 -120.69 -24.62
N THR A 307 -9.00 -119.96 -25.47
CA THR A 307 -10.45 -120.03 -25.62
C THR A 307 -10.78 -120.07 -27.11
N PRO A 308 -11.46 -121.13 -27.60
CA PRO A 308 -12.23 -121.02 -28.83
C PRO A 308 -13.70 -121.42 -28.62
N GLU A 309 -14.56 -120.46 -28.93
CA GLU A 309 -15.93 -120.53 -29.47
C GLU A 309 -17.02 -121.35 -28.74
N LEU A 310 -17.86 -120.64 -27.97
CA LEU A 310 -19.26 -120.28 -28.31
C LEU A 310 -19.87 -119.37 -27.23
#